data_AF-A0A559J377-F1
#
_entry.id   AF-A0A559J377-F1
#
_cell.length_a   1.000
_cell.length_b   1.000
_cell.length_c   1.000
_cell.angle_alpha   90.00
_cell.angle_beta   90.00
_cell.angle_gamma   90.00
#
_symmetry.space_group_name_H-M   'P 1'
#
loop_
_entity.id
_entity.type
_entity.pdbx_description
1 polymer ?
#
loop_
_entity_poly.entity_id
_entity_poly.type
_entity_poly.pdbx_seq_one_letter_code
_entity_poly.pdbx_strand_id
1 'polypeptide(L)'
;MSRKEPVIGIFILAAGLFILLGKWGFFNFVGGTLWPLFLFLVGAGLVWLIRSRILPPIAFVPGGTLLVYGLLFMVCHWISWELFRYLWPFILIGLALGLYGYSRLESYPSPRAWQAAVVLGGAGILLLVLTLIVNISVYLIAFGLIVVGALLIFGGMSRIRR
;
A
#
# COMPACT_ATOMS: atom_id res chain seq x y z
N MET A 1 -42.24 21.25 -31.64
CA MET A 1 -40.93 20.68 -31.28
C MET A 1 -41.16 19.59 -30.24
N SER A 2 -40.79 18.35 -30.58
CA SER A 2 -41.09 17.17 -29.77
C SER A 2 -40.23 17.18 -28.52
N ARG A 3 -40.82 16.99 -27.34
CA ARG A 3 -40.16 16.97 -26.02
C ARG A 3 -38.99 15.98 -25.89
N LYS A 4 -38.77 15.11 -26.89
CA LYS A 4 -37.74 14.06 -26.93
C LYS A 4 -36.42 14.53 -27.53
N GLU A 5 -36.44 15.54 -28.39
CA GLU A 5 -35.24 16.14 -29.03
C GLU A 5 -34.24 16.74 -28.01
N PRO A 6 -34.67 17.57 -27.02
CA PRO A 6 -33.74 18.10 -26.02
C PRO A 6 -33.18 17.03 -25.08
N VAL A 7 -33.94 15.96 -24.82
CA VAL A 7 -33.48 14.84 -23.96
C VAL A 7 -32.35 14.08 -24.63
N ILE A 8 -32.46 13.78 -25.93
CA ILE A 8 -31.40 13.12 -26.70
C ILE A 8 -30.13 13.98 -26.73
N GLY A 9 -30.27 15.30 -26.92
CA GLY A 9 -29.14 16.23 -26.88
C GLY A 9 -28.40 16.22 -25.54
N ILE A 10 -29.12 16.16 -24.42
CA ILE A 10 -28.53 16.06 -23.06
C ILE A 10 -27.74 14.76 -22.89
N PHE A 11 -28.25 13.63 -23.37
CA PHE A 11 -27.53 12.35 -23.29
C PHE A 11 -26.23 12.36 -24.10
N ILE A 12 -26.24 12.95 -25.29
CA ILE A 12 -25.03 13.06 -26.13
C ILE A 12 -24.00 13.97 -25.45
N LEU A 13 -24.42 15.10 -24.89
CA LEU A 13 -23.54 16.00 -24.13
C LEU A 13 -22.95 15.30 -22.89
N ALA A 14 -23.77 14.57 -22.13
CA ALA A 14 -23.32 13.82 -20.96
C ALA A 14 -22.31 12.72 -21.33
N ALA A 15 -22.56 11.98 -22.42
CA ALA A 15 -21.64 10.97 -22.92
C ALA A 15 -20.31 11.58 -23.38
N GLY A 16 -20.35 12.71 -24.10
CA GLY A 16 -19.14 13.44 -24.51
C GLY A 16 -18.33 13.94 -23.32
N LEU A 17 -19.00 14.50 -22.30
CA LEU A 17 -18.36 14.93 -21.06
C LEU A 17 -17.75 13.76 -20.27
N PHE A 18 -18.46 12.63 -20.19
CA PHE A 18 -17.98 11.41 -19.53
C PHE A 18 -16.69 10.89 -20.20
N ILE A 19 -16.66 10.84 -21.53
CA ILE A 19 -15.46 10.43 -22.28
C ILE A 19 -14.29 11.41 -22.05
N LEU A 20 -14.55 12.72 -22.08
CA LEU A 20 -13.53 13.73 -21.81
C LEU A 20 -12.97 13.61 -20.38
N LEU A 21 -13.83 13.43 -19.38
CA LEU A 21 -13.44 13.20 -17.99
C LEU A 21 -12.58 11.94 -17.85
N GLY A 22 -12.93 10.87 -18.56
CA GLY A 22 -12.13 9.64 -18.59
C GLY A 22 -10.74 9.87 -19.16
N LYS A 23 -10.63 10.61 -20.28
CA LYS A 23 -9.33 10.94 -20.89
C LYS A 23 -8.47 11.84 -19.99
N TRP A 24 -9.09 12.71 -19.20
CA TRP A 24 -8.42 13.54 -18.20
C TRP A 24 -7.99 12.76 -16.95
N GLY A 25 -8.29 11.46 -16.88
CA GLY A 25 -7.87 10.62 -15.76
C GLY A 25 -8.74 10.77 -14.51
N PHE A 26 -9.89 11.46 -14.59
CA PHE A 26 -10.81 11.63 -13.46
C PHE A 26 -11.24 10.26 -12.90
N PHE A 27 -11.62 9.32 -13.77
CA PHE A 27 -12.00 7.97 -13.32
C PHE A 27 -10.83 7.15 -12.77
N ASN A 28 -9.60 7.40 -13.25
CA ASN A 28 -8.41 6.73 -12.71
C ASN A 28 -8.08 7.27 -11.30
N PHE A 29 -8.17 8.58 -11.10
CA PHE A 29 -7.97 9.21 -9.80
C PHE A 29 -9.07 8.81 -8.80
N VAL A 30 -10.34 8.97 -9.19
CA VAL A 30 -11.49 8.65 -8.34
C VAL A 30 -11.54 7.16 -8.06
N GLY A 31 -11.48 6.31 -9.08
CA GLY A 31 -11.44 4.86 -8.91
C GLY A 31 -10.25 4.44 -8.05
N GLY A 32 -9.05 4.93 -8.39
CA GLY A 32 -7.78 4.65 -7.73
C GLY A 32 -7.70 5.08 -6.25
N THR A 33 -8.36 6.17 -5.87
CA THR A 33 -8.40 6.66 -4.48
C THR A 33 -9.58 6.09 -3.70
N LEU A 34 -10.73 5.86 -4.35
CA LEU A 34 -11.91 5.35 -3.65
C LEU A 34 -11.77 3.87 -3.28
N TRP A 35 -11.11 3.04 -4.11
CA TRP A 35 -11.02 1.61 -3.81
C TRP A 35 -10.17 1.29 -2.54
N PRO A 36 -8.98 1.88 -2.30
CA PRO A 36 -8.22 1.65 -1.08
C PRO A 36 -8.91 2.26 0.12
N LEU A 37 -9.52 3.44 -0.07
CA LEU A 37 -10.29 4.12 0.96
C LEU A 37 -11.47 3.27 1.40
N PHE A 38 -12.18 2.65 0.45
CA PHE A 38 -13.27 1.72 0.77
C PHE A 38 -12.78 0.52 1.57
N LEU A 39 -11.67 -0.12 1.16
CA LEU A 39 -11.07 -1.23 1.93
C LEU A 39 -10.70 -0.79 3.35
N PHE A 40 -10.09 0.39 3.49
CA PHE A 40 -9.71 0.95 4.78
C PHE A 40 -10.94 1.23 5.65
N LEU A 41 -11.98 1.85 5.10
CA LEU A 41 -13.22 2.16 5.82
C LEU A 41 -13.97 0.89 6.25
N VAL A 42 -14.05 -0.13 5.39
CA VAL A 42 -14.66 -1.42 5.74
C VAL A 42 -13.85 -2.10 6.84
N GLY A 43 -12.52 -2.11 6.74
CA GLY A 43 -11.64 -2.65 7.79
C GLY A 43 -11.81 -1.93 9.13
N ALA A 44 -11.83 -0.58 9.11
CA ALA A 44 -12.04 0.26 10.28
C ALA A 44 -13.42 -0.01 10.92
N GLY A 45 -14.46 -0.09 10.09
CA GLY A 45 -15.82 -0.43 10.50
C GLY A 45 -15.86 -1.81 11.17
N LEU A 46 -15.28 -2.84 10.56
CA LEU A 46 -15.21 -4.18 11.15
C LEU A 46 -14.54 -4.14 12.53
N VAL A 47 -13.37 -3.51 12.64
CA VAL A 47 -12.66 -3.38 13.93
C VAL A 47 -13.51 -2.66 14.98
N TRP A 48 -14.23 -1.62 14.60
CA TRP A 48 -15.16 -0.91 15.48
C TRP A 48 -16.32 -1.81 15.94
N LEU A 49 -17.00 -2.51 15.02
CA LEU A 49 -18.10 -3.43 15.35
C LEU A 49 -17.64 -4.57 16.29
N ILE A 50 -16.44 -5.10 16.07
CA ILE A 50 -15.87 -6.18 16.90
C ILE A 50 -15.54 -5.63 18.30
N ARG A 51 -14.96 -4.42 18.38
CA ARG A 51 -14.67 -3.77 19.67
C ARG A 51 -15.94 -3.47 20.46
N SER A 52 -17.01 -3.10 19.76
CA SER A 52 -18.36 -2.92 20.32
C SER A 52 -19.07 -4.24 20.66
N ARG A 53 -18.40 -5.39 20.53
CA ARG A 53 -18.95 -6.74 20.78
C ARG A 53 -20.16 -7.11 19.93
N ILE A 54 -20.36 -6.43 18.79
CA ILE A 54 -21.44 -6.73 17.84
C ILE A 54 -21.06 -7.93 16.95
N LEU A 55 -19.79 -8.01 16.55
CA LEU A 55 -19.27 -9.08 15.70
C LEU A 55 -18.34 -10.03 16.47
N PRO A 56 -18.23 -11.30 16.03
CA PRO A 56 -17.37 -12.27 16.68
C PRO A 56 -15.89 -11.89 16.53
N PRO A 57 -15.01 -12.22 17.50
CA PRO A 57 -13.58 -11.89 17.46
C PRO A 57 -12.85 -12.41 16.22
N ILE A 58 -13.31 -13.52 15.62
CA ILE A 58 -12.72 -14.09 14.40
C ILE A 58 -12.76 -13.12 13.20
N ALA A 59 -13.74 -12.21 13.16
CA ALA A 59 -13.85 -11.19 12.13
C ALA A 59 -12.72 -10.14 12.20
N PHE A 60 -11.91 -10.16 13.26
CA PHE A 60 -10.75 -9.27 13.37
C PHE A 60 -9.65 -9.66 12.38
N VAL A 61 -9.59 -10.93 11.97
CA VAL A 61 -8.63 -11.40 10.95
C VAL A 61 -8.81 -10.63 9.64
N PRO A 62 -9.99 -10.67 8.98
CA PRO A 62 -10.21 -9.85 7.79
C PRO A 62 -10.24 -8.34 8.10
N GLY A 63 -10.78 -7.90 9.25
CA GLY A 63 -10.86 -6.48 9.59
C GLY A 63 -9.48 -5.80 9.74
N GLY A 64 -8.57 -6.41 10.49
CA GLY A 64 -7.20 -5.92 10.65
C GLY A 64 -6.40 -6.00 9.34
N THR A 65 -6.60 -7.06 8.55
CA THR A 65 -5.96 -7.21 7.25
C THR A 65 -6.40 -6.11 6.28
N LEU A 66 -7.71 -5.83 6.19
CA LEU A 66 -8.29 -4.80 5.34
C LEU A 66 -7.80 -3.39 5.70
N LEU A 67 -7.62 -3.09 6.99
CA LEU A 67 -7.05 -1.83 7.44
C LEU A 67 -5.63 -1.62 6.90
N VAL A 68 -4.76 -2.62 7.06
CA VAL A 68 -3.37 -2.52 6.63
C VAL A 68 -3.27 -2.48 5.11
N TYR A 69 -4.10 -3.27 4.40
CA TYR A 69 -4.10 -3.29 2.94
C TYR A 69 -4.67 -2.01 2.36
N GLY A 70 -5.78 -1.49 2.91
CA GLY A 70 -6.36 -0.22 2.52
C GLY A 70 -5.34 0.92 2.67
N LEU A 71 -4.62 0.96 3.79
CA LEU A 71 -3.55 1.93 4.02
C LEU A 71 -2.39 1.76 3.02
N LEU A 72 -1.89 0.53 2.85
CA LEU A 72 -0.82 0.19 1.91
C LEU A 72 -1.14 0.67 0.48
N PHE A 73 -2.34 0.33 0.01
CA PHE A 73 -2.77 0.67 -1.35
C PHE A 73 -3.07 2.16 -1.52
N MET A 74 -3.56 2.83 -0.47
CA MET A 74 -3.75 4.28 -0.50
C MET A 74 -2.40 5.01 -0.62
N VAL A 75 -1.39 4.57 0.14
CA VAL A 75 -0.03 5.09 0.06
C VAL A 75 0.60 4.81 -1.31
N CYS A 76 0.42 3.61 -1.86
CA CYS A 76 0.91 3.28 -3.20
C CYS A 76 0.20 4.11 -4.28
N HIS A 77 -1.09 4.38 -4.16
CA HIS A 77 -1.82 5.18 -5.13
C HIS A 77 -1.41 6.67 -5.10
N TRP A 78 -1.23 7.26 -3.91
CA TRP A 78 -0.89 8.67 -3.77
C TRP A 78 0.57 9.00 -4.09
N ILE A 79 1.51 8.11 -3.76
CA ILE A 79 2.93 8.34 -3.98
C ILE A 79 3.34 7.79 -5.35
N SER A 80 3.29 6.47 -5.49
CA SER A 80 3.60 5.74 -6.72
C SER A 80 3.35 4.25 -6.53
N TRP A 81 2.83 3.59 -7.55
CA TRP A 81 2.67 2.13 -7.56
C TRP A 81 4.00 1.38 -7.48
N GLU A 82 5.11 2.00 -7.90
CA GLU A 82 6.46 1.46 -7.74
C GLU A 82 6.83 1.26 -6.27
N LEU A 83 6.20 2.00 -5.34
CA LEU A 83 6.43 1.85 -3.92
C LEU A 83 6.03 0.46 -3.40
N PHE A 84 5.10 -0.21 -4.09
CA PHE A 84 4.68 -1.56 -3.75
C PHE A 84 5.83 -2.58 -3.83
N ARG A 85 6.83 -2.35 -4.70
CA ARG A 85 8.04 -3.18 -4.77
C ARG A 85 8.81 -3.22 -3.45
N TYR A 86 8.72 -2.17 -2.64
CA TYR A 86 9.37 -2.08 -1.34
C TYR A 86 8.42 -2.47 -0.20
N LEU A 87 7.14 -2.13 -0.33
CA LEU A 87 6.14 -2.29 0.73
C LEU A 87 5.35 -3.60 0.67
N TRP A 88 5.54 -4.47 -0.34
CA TRP A 88 4.85 -5.76 -0.42
C TRP A 88 4.88 -6.61 0.86
N PRO A 89 5.92 -6.59 1.73
CA PRO A 89 5.92 -7.38 2.96
C PRO A 89 4.84 -6.94 3.97
N PHE A 90 4.26 -5.75 3.80
CA PHE A 90 3.08 -5.31 4.56
C PHE A 90 1.86 -6.21 4.34
N ILE A 91 1.82 -7.01 3.27
CA ILE A 91 0.78 -8.02 3.08
C ILE A 91 0.83 -9.06 4.22
N LEU A 92 2.02 -9.58 4.52
CA LEU A 92 2.22 -10.53 5.61
C LEU A 92 1.96 -9.87 6.98
N ILE A 93 2.41 -8.63 7.14
CA ILE A 93 2.18 -7.86 8.38
C ILE A 93 0.68 -7.59 8.59
N GLY A 94 -0.08 -7.32 7.52
CA GLY A 94 -1.53 -7.12 7.59
C GLY A 94 -2.26 -8.36 8.10
N LEU A 95 -1.93 -9.53 7.53
CA LEU A 95 -2.47 -10.80 8.00
C LEU A 95 -2.07 -11.11 9.45
N ALA A 96 -0.81 -10.84 9.80
CA ALA A 96 -0.30 -11.01 11.16
C ALA A 96 -1.04 -10.12 12.17
N LEU A 97 -1.31 -8.86 11.82
CA LEU A 97 -2.08 -7.93 12.66
C LEU A 97 -3.54 -8.37 12.85
N GLY A 98 -4.16 -8.89 11.80
CA GLY A 98 -5.50 -9.48 11.89
C GLY A 98 -5.54 -10.68 12.85
N LEU A 99 -4.60 -11.61 12.72
CA LEU A 99 -4.48 -12.78 13.61
C LEU A 99 -4.12 -12.38 15.04
N TYR A 100 -3.23 -11.42 15.21
CA TYR A 100 -2.83 -10.90 16.51
C TYR A 100 -4.02 -10.30 17.25
N GLY A 101 -4.81 -9.45 16.58
CA GLY A 101 -5.98 -8.86 17.20
C GLY A 101 -7.05 -9.90 17.55
N TYR A 102 -7.27 -10.91 16.70
CA TYR A 102 -8.13 -12.05 17.06
C TYR A 102 -7.66 -12.74 18.35
N SER A 103 -6.36 -13.08 18.46
CA SER A 103 -5.81 -13.76 19.64
C SER A 103 -5.94 -12.96 20.95
N ARG A 104 -6.04 -11.62 20.87
CA ARG A 104 -6.18 -10.73 22.04
C ARG A 104 -7.62 -10.53 22.47
N LEU A 105 -8.58 -10.63 21.55
CA LEU A 105 -10.00 -10.37 21.82
C LEU A 105 -10.76 -11.63 22.27
N GLU A 106 -10.19 -12.80 22.02
CA GLU A 106 -10.74 -14.10 22.40
C GLU A 106 -10.51 -14.40 23.89
N SER A 107 -11.55 -14.85 24.60
CA SER A 107 -11.46 -15.18 26.04
C SER A 107 -10.66 -16.45 26.32
N TYR A 108 -10.56 -17.35 25.34
CA TYR A 108 -9.73 -18.57 25.38
C TYR A 108 -8.81 -18.58 24.15
N PRO A 109 -7.69 -17.84 24.19
CA PRO A 109 -6.82 -17.68 23.04
C PRO A 109 -6.27 -19.04 22.61
N SER A 110 -6.50 -19.44 21.37
CA SER A 110 -5.79 -20.59 20.82
C SER A 110 -4.29 -20.24 20.70
N PRO A 111 -3.37 -21.02 21.33
CA PRO A 111 -1.93 -20.72 21.29
C PRO A 111 -1.38 -20.68 19.86
N ARG A 112 -2.01 -21.45 18.96
CA ARG A 112 -1.66 -21.54 17.53
C ARG A 112 -1.91 -20.24 16.78
N ALA A 113 -3.00 -19.51 17.08
CA ALA A 113 -3.29 -18.24 16.40
C ALA A 113 -2.26 -17.16 16.74
N TRP A 114 -1.84 -17.10 18.01
CA TRP A 114 -0.78 -16.19 18.45
C TRP A 114 0.57 -16.55 17.83
N GLN A 115 0.95 -17.83 17.83
CA GLN A 115 2.18 -18.30 17.18
C GLN A 115 2.19 -17.96 15.67
N ALA A 116 1.07 -18.20 14.98
CA ALA A 116 0.94 -17.85 13.56
C ALA A 116 1.10 -16.35 13.33
N ALA A 117 0.50 -15.50 14.18
CA ALA A 117 0.65 -14.05 14.10
C ALA A 117 2.12 -13.61 14.29
N VAL A 118 2.83 -14.19 15.26
CA VAL A 118 4.24 -13.87 15.52
C VAL A 118 5.13 -14.33 14.37
N VAL A 119 4.92 -15.54 13.85
CA VAL A 119 5.70 -16.07 12.72
C VAL A 119 5.46 -15.25 11.46
N LEU A 120 4.21 -14.95 11.12
CA LEU A 120 3.87 -14.15 9.94
C LEU A 120 4.35 -12.70 10.07
N GLY A 121 4.18 -12.09 11.24
CA GLY A 121 4.64 -10.73 11.51
C GLY A 121 6.16 -10.63 11.48
N GLY A 122 6.85 -11.58 12.13
CA GLY A 122 8.30 -11.67 12.13
C GLY A 122 8.86 -11.91 10.73
N ALA A 123 8.28 -12.83 9.96
CA ALA A 123 8.66 -13.06 8.56
C ALA A 123 8.41 -11.81 7.70
N GLY A 124 7.28 -11.14 7.87
CA GLY A 124 6.97 -9.89 7.16
C GLY A 124 7.96 -8.77 7.48
N ILE A 125 8.32 -8.58 8.74
CA ILE A 125 9.32 -7.60 9.17
C ILE A 125 10.71 -7.95 8.60
N LEU A 126 11.12 -9.22 8.69
CA LEU A 126 12.40 -9.68 8.16
C LEU A 126 12.48 -9.42 6.65
N LEU A 127 11.43 -9.76 5.91
CA LEU A 127 11.35 -9.53 4.47
C LEU A 127 11.33 -8.04 4.11
N LEU A 128 10.69 -7.19 4.92
CA LEU A 128 10.73 -5.74 4.76
C LEU A 128 12.15 -5.20 4.89
N VAL A 129 12.85 -5.60 5.95
CA VAL A 129 14.24 -5.20 6.18
C VAL A 129 15.13 -5.68 5.04
N LEU A 130 15.02 -6.95 4.63
CA LEU A 130 15.79 -7.49 3.51
C LEU A 130 15.51 -6.75 2.20
N THR A 131 14.24 -6.45 1.91
CA THR A 131 13.85 -5.71 0.70
C THR A 131 14.46 -4.30 0.71
N LEU A 132 14.45 -3.61 1.85
CA LEU A 132 15.07 -2.29 1.98
C LEU A 132 16.59 -2.36 1.82
N ILE A 133 17.26 -3.35 2.44
CA ILE A 133 18.71 -3.55 2.32
C ILE A 133 19.12 -3.82 0.87
N VAL A 134 18.42 -4.72 0.19
CA VAL A 134 18.75 -5.07 -1.21
C VAL A 134 18.61 -3.85 -2.10
N ASN A 135 17.55 -3.05 -1.93
CA ASN A 135 17.37 -1.89 -2.78
C ASN A 135 18.34 -0.74 -2.45
N ILE A 136 18.65 -0.49 -1.17
CA ILE A 136 19.60 0.57 -0.79
C ILE A 136 21.04 0.21 -1.17
N SER A 137 21.38 -1.08 -1.19
CA SER A 137 22.75 -1.53 -1.47
C SER A 137 23.25 -1.12 -2.86
N VAL A 138 22.39 -1.11 -3.88
CA VAL A 138 22.73 -0.66 -5.24
C VAL A 138 23.16 0.81 -5.23
N TYR A 139 22.44 1.66 -4.49
CA TYR A 139 22.79 3.09 -4.36
C TYR A 139 24.10 3.29 -3.60
N LEU A 140 24.36 2.50 -2.56
CA LEU A 140 25.63 2.55 -1.82
C LEU A 140 26.81 2.14 -2.70
N ILE A 141 26.66 1.10 -3.52
CA ILE A 141 27.69 0.65 -4.47
C ILE A 141 27.94 1.75 -5.52
N ALA A 142 26.88 2.30 -6.12
CA ALA A 142 27.00 3.38 -7.10
C ALA A 142 27.70 4.62 -6.51
N PHE A 143 27.31 5.03 -5.30
CA PHE A 143 27.97 6.13 -4.60
C PHE A 143 29.45 5.85 -4.35
N GLY A 144 29.80 4.64 -3.91
CA GLY A 144 31.18 4.21 -3.74
C GLY A 144 32.00 4.31 -5.04
N LEU A 145 31.45 3.84 -6.17
CA LEU A 145 32.08 3.98 -7.48
C LEU A 145 32.29 5.43 -7.90
N ILE A 146 31.31 6.31 -7.65
CA ILE A 146 31.42 7.75 -7.94
C ILE A 146 32.56 8.37 -7.13
N VAL A 147 32.62 8.08 -5.83
CA VAL A 147 33.67 8.60 -4.94
C VAL A 147 35.06 8.11 -5.38
N VAL A 148 35.21 6.82 -5.68
CA VAL A 148 36.48 6.25 -6.18
C VAL A 148 36.87 6.88 -7.51
N GLY A 149 35.93 7.01 -8.45
CA GLY A 149 36.18 7.67 -9.74
C GLY A 149 36.62 9.12 -9.59
N ALA A 150 35.94 9.89 -8.73
CA ALA A 150 36.29 11.27 -8.43
C ALA A 150 37.69 11.38 -7.80
N LEU A 151 38.02 10.51 -6.83
CA LEU A 151 39.34 10.47 -6.21
C LEU A 151 40.45 10.13 -7.22
N LEU A 152 40.21 9.25 -8.19
CA LEU A 152 41.19 8.94 -9.23
C LEU A 152 41.44 10.15 -10.16
N ILE A 153 40.40 10.90 -10.51
CA ILE A 153 40.52 12.10 -11.35
C ILE A 153 41.26 13.20 -10.59
N PHE A 154 40.77 13.61 -9.42
CA PHE A 154 41.35 14.73 -8.66
C PHE A 154 42.69 14.36 -8.01
N GLY A 155 42.82 13.12 -7.52
CA GLY A 155 44.07 12.57 -6.98
C GLY A 155 45.13 12.37 -8.06
N GLY A 156 44.74 11.93 -9.27
CA GLY A 156 45.63 11.82 -10.42
C GLY A 156 46.16 13.18 -10.91
N MET A 157 45.30 14.19 -10.95
CA MET A 157 45.69 15.57 -11.32
C MET A 157 46.68 16.21 -10.33
N SER A 158 46.59 15.85 -9.05
CA SER A 158 47.56 16.33 -8.04
C SER A 158 48.97 15.76 -8.23
N ARG A 159 49.11 14.61 -8.91
CA ARG A 159 50.40 13.92 -9.11
C ARG A 159 51.13 14.35 -10.40
N ILE A 160 50.41 14.89 -11.40
CA ILE A 160 50.98 15.34 -12.69
C ILE A 160 51.54 16.78 -12.60
N ARG A 161 51.13 17.56 -11.59
CA ARG A 161 51.54 18.97 -11.42
C ARG A 161 52.79 19.16 -10.54
N ARG A 162 53.49 18.10 -10.16
CA ARG A 162 54.76 18.12 -9.42
C ARG A 162 55.90 17.64 -10.30
#